data_AF-A0A8K0EEB5-F1
#
_entry.id   AF-A0A8K0EEB5-F1
#
_cell.length_a   1.000
_cell.length_b   1.000
_cell.length_c   1.000
_cell.angle_alpha   90.00
_cell.angle_beta   90.00
_cell.angle_gamma   90.00
#
_symmetry.space_group_name_H-M   'P 1'
#
loop_
_entity.id
_entity.type
_entity.pdbx_description
1 polymer ?
#
loop_
_entity_poly.entity_id
_entity_poly.type
_entity_poly.pdbx_seq_one_letter_code
_entity_poly.pdbx_strand_id
1 'polypeptide(L)'
;MPAGVEASSKSQLVWFVQPSSYPALSPSWNGHLIADCADLFFRSANLNVGGKNKTVIFSAGYFSKRLCVTWTEDQNGDWSDVTKVRTTTVDDELGVYFSVEVADMNGDNRQDLLVTVSSPDNGTVLVYEIPDDVTKGPWERRVISDGFSVPGLFKQGKGSPGFAVPFYPSEVNSTGKPSILVSGYDDGHAYILSPASQSSTDWSYERTSFHAGHGVIGNGFQLGDVDGDGTQELFLPCYSEGAGFSLPGHTLRLFA
;
A
#
# COMPACT_ATOMS: atom_id res chain seq x y z
N MET A 1 -38.11 -2.96 -15.06
CA MET A 1 -37.07 -3.89 -14.57
C MET A 1 -36.83 -3.56 -13.11
N PRO A 2 -36.79 -4.52 -12.17
CA PRO A 2 -36.56 -4.21 -10.77
C PRO A 2 -35.12 -3.73 -10.59
N ALA A 3 -34.95 -2.67 -9.80
CA ALA A 3 -33.64 -2.19 -9.37
C ALA A 3 -32.86 -3.34 -8.71
N GLY A 4 -31.68 -3.63 -9.25
CA GLY A 4 -30.76 -4.59 -8.65
C GLY A 4 -30.44 -4.11 -7.24
N VAL A 5 -30.64 -4.98 -6.26
CA VAL A 5 -30.05 -4.85 -4.94
C VAL A 5 -28.54 -4.89 -5.18
N GLU A 6 -27.87 -3.74 -5.09
CA GLU A 6 -26.41 -3.72 -4.98
C GLU A 6 -26.06 -4.55 -3.75
N ALA A 7 -25.47 -5.73 -3.98
CA ALA A 7 -24.84 -6.46 -2.90
C ALA A 7 -23.72 -5.55 -2.37
N SER A 8 -23.92 -4.99 -1.17
CA SER A 8 -22.86 -4.37 -0.40
C SER A 8 -21.71 -5.38 -0.31
N SER A 9 -20.65 -5.15 -1.08
CA SER A 9 -19.41 -5.91 -0.95
C SER A 9 -18.82 -5.60 0.41
N LYS A 10 -18.94 -6.56 1.34
CA LYS A 10 -18.35 -6.45 2.67
C LYS A 10 -16.88 -6.84 2.58
N SER A 11 -15.99 -5.92 2.92
CA SER A 11 -14.57 -6.22 3.14
C SER A 11 -14.39 -6.81 4.55
N GLN A 12 -13.41 -7.68 4.76
CA GLN A 12 -13.21 -8.39 6.03
C GLN A 12 -11.72 -8.61 6.29
N LEU A 13 -11.25 -8.15 7.44
CA LEU A 13 -9.94 -8.47 7.99
C LEU A 13 -10.09 -9.62 8.98
N VAL A 14 -9.42 -10.75 8.71
CA VAL A 14 -9.48 -11.95 9.54
C VAL A 14 -8.10 -12.24 10.14
N TRP A 15 -8.02 -12.35 11.46
CA TRP A 15 -6.83 -12.80 12.16
C TRP A 15 -6.89 -14.30 12.42
N PHE A 16 -5.91 -15.04 11.92
CA PHE A 16 -5.77 -16.47 12.16
C PHE A 16 -4.73 -16.71 13.27
N VAL A 17 -5.15 -17.40 14.34
CA VAL A 17 -4.29 -17.72 15.48
C VAL A 17 -3.44 -18.95 15.16
N GLN A 18 -2.12 -18.82 15.31
CA GLN A 18 -1.17 -19.92 15.19
C GLN A 18 -1.52 -21.03 16.20
N PRO A 19 -1.76 -22.28 15.75
CA PRO A 19 -1.99 -23.40 16.66
C PRO A 19 -0.75 -23.68 17.53
N SER A 20 -0.96 -23.93 18.83
CA SER A 20 0.11 -24.16 19.81
C SER A 20 0.72 -25.56 19.77
N SER A 21 0.14 -26.49 19.03
CA SER A 21 0.61 -27.88 18.91
C SER A 21 1.68 -28.03 17.82
N TYR A 22 2.81 -28.67 18.16
CA TYR A 22 3.79 -29.13 17.18
C TYR A 22 3.34 -30.47 16.54
N PRO A 23 3.58 -30.70 15.23
CA PRO A 23 4.17 -29.78 14.27
C PRO A 23 3.24 -28.58 14.00
N ALA A 24 3.85 -27.40 13.81
CA ALA A 24 3.20 -26.10 13.60
C ALA A 24 2.33 -26.00 12.32
N LEU A 25 2.05 -27.14 11.69
CA LEU A 25 1.26 -27.32 10.47
C LEU A 25 -0.08 -28.00 10.79
N SER A 26 -0.70 -27.66 11.92
CA SER A 26 -2.08 -28.07 12.17
C SER A 26 -2.98 -27.41 11.12
N PRO A 27 -3.89 -28.15 10.47
CA PRO A 27 -4.82 -27.59 9.49
C PRO A 27 -5.90 -26.69 10.13
N SER A 28 -5.98 -26.63 11.47
CA SER A 28 -7.05 -25.94 12.20
C SER A 28 -6.57 -24.61 12.78
N TRP A 29 -6.53 -23.57 11.95
CA TRP A 29 -6.31 -22.20 12.40
C TRP A 29 -7.63 -21.58 12.86
N ASN A 30 -7.65 -21.03 14.08
CA ASN A 30 -8.83 -20.33 14.57
C ASN A 30 -8.86 -18.90 14.02
N GLY A 31 -9.93 -18.54 13.32
CA GLY A 31 -10.09 -17.23 12.68
C GLY A 31 -10.98 -16.29 13.48
N HIS A 32 -10.56 -15.03 13.63
CA HIS A 32 -11.33 -13.96 14.24
C HIS A 32 -11.55 -12.86 13.19
N LEU A 33 -12.81 -12.51 12.92
CA LEU A 33 -13.13 -11.33 12.13
C LEU A 33 -12.86 -10.08 12.99
N ILE A 34 -11.85 -9.29 12.64
CA ILE A 34 -11.40 -8.16 13.46
C ILE A 34 -11.75 -6.80 12.87
N ALA A 35 -12.02 -6.68 11.56
CA ALA A 35 -12.49 -5.44 10.97
C ALA A 35 -13.25 -5.65 9.65
N ASP A 36 -14.01 -4.65 9.21
CA ASP A 36 -14.77 -4.62 7.95
C ASP A 36 -14.30 -3.52 6.98
N CYS A 37 -12.99 -3.25 7.00
CA CYS A 37 -12.37 -2.18 6.22
C CYS A 37 -11.20 -2.62 5.31
N ALA A 38 -10.71 -3.85 5.46
CA ALA A 38 -9.59 -4.36 4.68
C ALA A 38 -10.09 -5.28 3.56
N ASP A 39 -9.73 -4.98 2.31
CA ASP A 39 -10.02 -5.86 1.17
C ASP A 39 -8.80 -6.20 0.30
N LEU A 40 -7.99 -5.22 -0.11
CA LEU A 40 -6.86 -5.45 -1.00
C LEU A 40 -5.56 -5.59 -0.24
N PHE A 41 -5.12 -4.52 0.41
CA PHE A 41 -3.80 -4.46 1.02
C PHE A 41 -3.86 -3.80 2.38
N PHE A 42 -3.03 -4.31 3.28
CA PHE A 42 -2.91 -3.80 4.64
C PHE A 42 -1.46 -3.89 5.12
N ARG A 43 -1.13 -3.07 6.11
CA ARG A 43 0.16 -3.03 6.78
C ARG A 43 -0.01 -2.85 8.27
N SER A 44 0.82 -3.55 9.04
CA SER A 44 0.88 -3.38 10.48
C SER A 44 2.07 -2.52 10.87
N ALA A 45 1.90 -1.68 11.88
CA ALA A 45 2.98 -0.93 12.53
C ALA A 45 2.75 -0.87 14.04
N ASN A 46 3.81 -0.61 14.80
CA ASN A 46 3.69 -0.32 16.22
C ASN A 46 3.69 1.20 16.41
N LEU A 47 2.55 1.75 16.80
CA LEU A 47 2.32 3.18 16.92
C LEU A 47 1.65 3.53 18.25
N ASN A 48 1.69 4.80 18.61
CA ASN A 48 1.06 5.27 19.83
C ASN A 48 -0.47 5.29 19.68
N VAL A 49 -1.13 4.57 20.59
CA VAL A 49 -2.59 4.52 20.77
C VAL A 49 -2.88 4.84 22.23
N GLY A 50 -3.45 6.02 22.51
CA GLY A 50 -3.81 6.42 23.88
C GLY A 50 -2.62 6.45 24.85
N GLY A 51 -1.43 6.85 24.38
CA GLY A 51 -0.21 6.94 25.18
C GLY A 51 0.57 5.62 25.33
N LYS A 52 0.19 4.56 24.61
CA LYS A 52 0.89 3.27 24.62
C LYS A 52 1.27 2.86 23.21
N ASN A 53 2.48 2.33 23.05
CA ASN A 53 2.89 1.70 21.79
C ASN A 53 2.10 0.40 21.59
N LYS A 54 1.34 0.32 20.50
CA LYS A 54 0.47 -0.82 20.16
C LYS A 54 0.57 -1.15 18.69
N THR A 55 0.38 -2.41 18.35
CA THR A 55 0.17 -2.82 16.97
C THR A 55 -1.12 -2.24 16.44
N VAL A 56 -1.03 -1.58 15.29
CA VAL A 56 -2.16 -1.10 14.49
C VAL A 56 -2.09 -1.72 13.11
N ILE A 57 -3.22 -1.81 12.43
CA ILE A 57 -3.32 -2.31 11.05
C ILE A 57 -3.99 -1.23 10.20
N PHE A 58 -3.25 -0.68 9.25
CA PHE A 58 -3.75 0.18 8.19
C PHE A 58 -4.30 -0.65 7.05
N SER A 59 -5.47 -0.28 6.54
CA SER A 59 -6.17 -1.04 5.50
C SER A 59 -6.58 -0.11 4.37
N ALA A 60 -6.16 -0.46 3.16
CA ALA A 60 -6.64 0.16 1.92
C ALA A 60 -7.93 -0.55 1.49
N GLY A 61 -9.01 0.21 1.35
CA GLY A 61 -10.31 -0.29 0.93
C GLY A 61 -10.64 0.04 -0.51
N TYR A 62 -10.50 -0.93 -1.40
CA TYR A 62 -10.91 -0.87 -2.81
C TYR A 62 -12.43 -0.88 -2.96
N PHE A 63 -13.08 -1.83 -2.29
CA PHE A 63 -14.53 -2.01 -2.34
C PHE A 63 -15.22 -1.16 -1.27
N SER A 64 -14.64 -1.08 -0.07
CA SER A 64 -15.20 -0.21 0.97
C SER A 64 -14.99 1.27 0.68
N LYS A 65 -14.02 1.64 -0.18
CA LYS A 65 -13.65 3.02 -0.50
C LYS A 65 -13.25 3.84 0.73
N ARG A 66 -12.57 3.18 1.67
CA ARG A 66 -12.12 3.75 2.93
C ARG A 66 -10.67 3.39 3.19
N LEU A 67 -9.90 4.34 3.68
CA LEU A 67 -8.64 4.12 4.37
C LEU A 67 -8.94 4.03 5.87
N CYS A 68 -8.55 2.93 6.51
CA CYS A 68 -8.87 2.70 7.91
C CYS A 68 -7.65 2.28 8.71
N VAL A 69 -7.73 2.53 10.03
CA VAL A 69 -6.78 1.98 11.01
C VAL A 69 -7.55 1.18 12.05
N THR A 70 -7.05 -0.03 12.34
CA THR A 70 -7.62 -0.97 13.32
C THR A 70 -6.61 -1.25 14.43
N TRP A 71 -7.05 -1.32 15.68
CA TRP A 71 -6.23 -1.66 16.84
C TRP A 71 -7.04 -2.42 17.89
N THR A 72 -6.38 -3.00 18.89
CA THR A 72 -7.03 -3.59 20.06
C THR A 72 -6.85 -2.72 21.31
N GLU A 73 -7.92 -2.53 22.07
CA GLU A 73 -7.89 -1.91 23.40
C GLU A 73 -7.40 -2.87 24.48
N ASP A 74 -7.24 -4.16 24.17
CA ASP A 74 -6.70 -5.13 25.09
C ASP A 74 -5.30 -4.72 25.60
N GLN A 75 -5.05 -4.98 26.88
CA GLN A 75 -3.82 -4.54 27.56
C GLN A 75 -2.61 -5.37 27.16
N ASN A 76 -2.83 -6.62 26.73
CA ASN A 76 -1.78 -7.55 26.31
C ASN A 76 -1.65 -7.62 24.78
N GLY A 77 -2.44 -6.82 24.04
CA GLY A 77 -2.47 -6.90 22.59
C GLY A 77 -3.18 -8.15 22.08
N ASP A 78 -4.09 -8.74 22.86
CA ASP A 78 -4.90 -9.87 22.39
C ASP A 78 -5.99 -9.37 21.42
N TRP A 79 -6.00 -9.97 20.23
CA TRP A 79 -6.96 -9.68 19.16
C TRP A 79 -8.13 -10.67 19.14
N SER A 80 -8.14 -11.68 20.02
CA SER A 80 -9.17 -12.74 20.04
C SER A 80 -10.48 -12.24 20.66
N ASP A 81 -10.36 -11.31 21.60
CA ASP A 81 -11.47 -10.55 22.17
C ASP A 81 -11.88 -9.42 21.21
N VAL A 82 -12.66 -9.79 20.19
CA VAL A 82 -13.15 -8.88 19.15
C VAL A 82 -13.95 -7.70 19.71
N THR A 83 -14.47 -7.80 20.95
CA THR A 83 -15.20 -6.69 21.60
C THR A 83 -14.28 -5.52 21.99
N LYS A 84 -12.97 -5.77 22.06
CA LYS A 84 -11.94 -4.75 22.30
C LYS A 84 -11.27 -4.26 21.03
N VAL A 85 -11.58 -4.84 19.88
CA VAL A 85 -11.07 -4.34 18.60
C VAL A 85 -11.83 -3.07 18.23
N ARG A 86 -11.08 -2.10 17.72
CA ARG A 86 -11.57 -0.80 17.29
C ARG A 86 -11.05 -0.53 15.89
N THR A 87 -11.87 0.11 15.08
CA THR A 87 -11.52 0.61 13.76
C THR A 87 -12.00 2.05 13.65
N THR A 88 -11.17 2.92 13.09
CA THR A 88 -11.61 4.25 12.66
C THR A 88 -11.25 4.47 11.20
N THR A 89 -12.04 5.30 10.54
CA THR A 89 -11.75 5.78 9.18
C THR A 89 -10.74 6.92 9.28
N VAL A 90 -9.67 6.82 8.49
CA VAL A 90 -8.67 7.88 8.30
C VAL A 90 -9.13 8.82 7.19
N ASP A 91 -9.63 8.26 6.08
CA ASP A 91 -10.16 9.00 4.93
C ASP A 91 -11.13 8.10 4.14
N ASP A 92 -12.17 8.69 3.54
CA ASP A 92 -13.15 8.04 2.67
C ASP A 92 -13.57 8.91 1.47
N GLU A 93 -12.83 9.99 1.19
CA GLU A 93 -13.21 11.01 0.22
C GLU A 93 -12.70 10.73 -1.20
N LEU A 94 -11.64 9.93 -1.33
CA LEU A 94 -10.87 9.85 -2.59
C LEU A 94 -11.23 8.63 -3.46
N GLY A 95 -12.11 7.76 -2.99
CA GLY A 95 -12.56 6.58 -3.72
C GLY A 95 -11.73 5.34 -3.42
N VAL A 96 -11.02 4.81 -4.42
CA VAL A 96 -10.43 3.46 -4.36
C VAL A 96 -9.02 3.52 -3.76
N TYR A 97 -8.91 3.29 -2.45
CA TYR A 97 -7.61 3.13 -1.79
C TYR A 97 -7.02 1.78 -2.16
N PHE A 98 -5.83 1.77 -2.74
CA PHE A 98 -5.25 0.57 -3.35
C PHE A 98 -4.14 -0.01 -2.49
N SER A 99 -3.06 0.71 -2.21
CA SER A 99 -1.97 0.23 -1.33
C SER A 99 -1.69 1.18 -0.17
N VAL A 100 -1.10 0.63 0.89
CA VAL A 100 -0.62 1.35 2.07
C VAL A 100 0.78 0.85 2.43
N GLU A 101 1.67 1.75 2.82
CA GLU A 101 2.98 1.47 3.42
C GLU A 101 3.27 2.45 4.57
N VAL A 102 4.02 2.00 5.58
CA VAL A 102 4.39 2.82 6.74
C VAL A 102 5.89 3.07 6.73
N ALA A 103 6.28 4.33 6.58
CA ALA A 103 7.68 4.75 6.53
C ALA A 103 7.81 6.24 6.88
N ASP A 104 8.99 6.68 7.28
CA ASP A 104 9.31 8.10 7.40
C ASP A 104 9.48 8.69 5.99
N MET A 105 8.51 9.47 5.53
CA MET A 105 8.45 9.96 4.16
C MET A 105 9.06 11.36 4.01
N ASN A 106 9.19 12.11 5.10
CA ASN A 106 9.76 13.46 5.10
C ASN A 106 11.15 13.54 5.77
N GLY A 107 11.65 12.46 6.38
CA GLY A 107 12.95 12.42 7.04
C GLY A 107 12.97 13.10 8.41
N ASP A 108 11.81 13.27 9.06
CA ASP A 108 11.71 13.90 10.38
C ASP A 108 11.85 12.91 11.56
N ASN A 109 12.09 11.63 11.26
CA ASN A 109 12.15 10.49 12.17
C ASN A 109 10.80 10.08 12.79
N ARG A 110 9.68 10.50 12.19
CA ARG A 110 8.34 9.98 12.48
C ARG A 110 7.87 9.13 11.32
N GLN A 111 7.05 8.14 11.61
CA GLN A 111 6.42 7.36 10.55
C GLN A 111 5.26 8.16 9.94
N ASP A 112 5.13 8.07 8.63
CA ASP A 112 3.98 8.49 7.84
C ASP A 112 3.32 7.29 7.18
N LEU A 113 2.18 7.53 6.54
CA LEU A 113 1.46 6.54 5.76
C LEU A 113 1.49 6.91 4.27
N LEU A 114 2.25 6.16 3.49
CA LEU A 114 2.26 6.24 2.03
C LEU A 114 1.06 5.47 1.49
N VAL A 115 0.26 6.11 0.63
CA VAL A 115 -1.00 5.56 0.13
C VAL A 115 -1.12 5.78 -1.37
N THR A 116 -1.67 4.80 -2.08
CA THR A 116 -2.12 5.00 -3.47
C THR A 116 -3.64 4.98 -3.55
N VAL A 117 -4.17 5.88 -4.37
CA VAL A 117 -5.59 5.90 -4.74
C VAL A 117 -5.68 5.64 -6.23
N SER A 118 -6.25 4.49 -6.58
CA SER A 118 -6.31 4.02 -7.95
C SER A 118 -7.52 4.60 -8.67
N SER A 119 -7.31 5.10 -9.88
CA SER A 119 -8.38 5.67 -10.70
C SER A 119 -8.09 5.42 -12.18
N PRO A 120 -9.13 5.26 -13.02
CA PRO A 120 -8.94 5.16 -14.47
C PRO A 120 -8.39 6.44 -15.10
N ASP A 121 -8.64 7.61 -14.50
CA ASP A 121 -8.42 8.90 -15.14
C ASP A 121 -7.44 9.82 -14.40
N ASN A 122 -7.37 9.72 -13.07
CA ASN A 122 -6.49 10.56 -12.27
C ASN A 122 -6.19 9.90 -10.92
N GLY A 123 -5.39 8.85 -10.94
CA GLY A 123 -4.88 8.25 -9.72
C GLY A 123 -3.83 9.10 -9.06
N THR A 124 -3.61 8.84 -7.77
CA THR A 124 -2.71 9.64 -6.94
C THR A 124 -1.85 8.77 -6.02
N VAL A 125 -0.68 9.29 -5.70
CA VAL A 125 0.16 8.85 -4.59
C VAL A 125 0.13 9.95 -3.54
N LEU A 126 -0.20 9.55 -2.32
CA LEU A 126 -0.47 10.42 -1.19
C LEU A 126 0.43 10.04 -0.01
N VAL A 127 0.72 11.01 0.84
CA VAL A 127 1.24 10.74 2.18
C VAL A 127 0.27 11.31 3.20
N TYR A 128 -0.02 10.55 4.25
CA TYR A 128 -0.70 11.05 5.43
C TYR A 128 0.30 11.09 6.59
N GLU A 129 0.43 12.27 7.20
CA GLU A 129 1.23 12.45 8.40
C GLU A 129 0.50 11.77 9.57
N ILE A 130 1.11 10.74 10.15
CA ILE A 130 0.50 9.99 11.27
C ILE A 130 0.53 10.91 12.51
N PRO A 131 -0.61 11.19 13.17
CA PRO A 131 -0.63 12.00 14.38
C PRO A 131 0.04 11.27 15.55
N ASP A 132 0.45 12.03 16.58
CA ASP A 132 1.10 11.47 17.77
C ASP A 132 0.27 10.40 18.48
N ASP A 133 -1.05 10.40 18.29
CA ASP A 133 -1.97 9.35 18.72
C ASP A 133 -2.88 9.01 17.54
N VAL A 134 -2.77 7.79 17.01
CA VAL A 134 -3.47 7.36 15.78
C VAL A 134 -4.99 7.44 15.88
N THR A 135 -5.53 7.50 17.10
CA THR A 135 -6.97 7.58 17.37
C THR A 135 -7.52 9.01 17.25
N LYS A 136 -6.65 10.00 17.05
CA LYS A 136 -7.00 11.42 16.96
C LYS A 136 -6.91 11.90 15.52
N GLY A 137 -7.65 12.94 15.20
CA GLY A 137 -7.70 13.51 13.85
C GLY A 137 -7.67 15.04 13.83
N PRO A 138 -7.79 15.64 12.63
CA PRO A 138 -7.63 14.99 11.32
C PRO A 138 -6.15 14.67 11.02
N TRP A 139 -5.92 13.70 10.13
CA TRP A 139 -4.59 13.40 9.62
C TRP A 139 -4.25 14.40 8.51
N GLU A 140 -3.04 14.94 8.50
CA GLU A 140 -2.64 15.85 7.44
C GLU A 140 -2.31 15.06 6.18
N ARG A 141 -2.96 15.41 5.07
CA ARG A 141 -2.87 14.71 3.77
C ARG A 141 -2.07 15.54 2.77
N ARG A 142 -1.11 14.91 2.09
CA ARG A 142 -0.29 15.48 1.03
C ARG A 142 -0.47 14.68 -0.25
N VAL A 143 -0.71 15.36 -1.38
CA VAL A 143 -0.58 14.76 -2.71
C VAL A 143 0.86 14.94 -3.14
N ILE A 144 1.60 13.84 -3.34
CA ILE A 144 3.01 13.88 -3.76
C ILE A 144 3.19 13.55 -5.25
N SER A 145 2.20 12.88 -5.87
CA SER A 145 2.15 12.67 -7.30
C SER A 145 0.70 12.38 -7.76
N ASP A 146 0.32 12.87 -8.93
CA ASP A 146 -1.00 12.67 -9.52
C ASP A 146 -0.95 12.49 -11.05
N GLY A 147 -2.10 12.38 -11.71
CA GLY A 147 -2.19 12.24 -13.16
C GLY A 147 -1.90 10.84 -13.68
N PHE A 148 -1.88 9.83 -12.81
CA PHE A 148 -1.81 8.44 -13.24
C PHE A 148 -3.11 8.08 -13.95
N SER A 149 -3.02 7.56 -15.19
CA SER A 149 -4.21 7.32 -15.99
C SER A 149 -4.07 6.08 -16.85
N VAL A 150 -5.14 5.31 -16.92
CA VAL A 150 -5.20 4.11 -17.75
C VAL A 150 -5.32 4.55 -19.22
N PRO A 151 -4.47 4.04 -20.13
CA PRO A 151 -4.54 4.38 -21.54
C PRO A 151 -5.75 3.73 -22.23
N GLY A 152 -6.20 4.38 -23.31
CA GLY A 152 -7.26 3.87 -24.17
C GLY A 152 -8.69 4.22 -23.73
N LEU A 153 -9.66 3.76 -24.52
CA LEU A 153 -11.07 4.14 -24.40
C LEU A 153 -11.88 3.25 -23.44
N PHE A 154 -11.37 2.05 -23.12
CA PHE A 154 -12.07 1.07 -22.27
C PHE A 154 -11.39 0.96 -20.92
N LYS A 155 -11.89 1.76 -19.96
CA LYS A 155 -11.31 1.88 -18.61
C LYS A 155 -12.15 1.26 -17.49
N GLN A 156 -13.32 0.71 -17.81
CA GLN A 156 -14.19 0.10 -16.80
C GLN A 156 -13.47 -1.06 -16.10
N GLY A 157 -13.41 -1.01 -14.76
CA GLY A 157 -12.75 -2.01 -13.93
C GLY A 157 -11.22 -1.91 -13.88
N LYS A 158 -10.64 -0.85 -14.45
CA LYS A 158 -9.19 -0.59 -14.44
C LYS A 158 -8.83 0.59 -13.54
N GLY A 159 -7.58 0.66 -13.10
CA GLY A 159 -7.07 1.80 -12.35
C GLY A 159 -5.55 1.89 -12.32
N SER A 160 -5.04 3.09 -12.15
CA SER A 160 -3.64 3.38 -11.85
C SER A 160 -3.60 4.50 -10.79
N PRO A 161 -2.57 4.60 -9.92
CA PRO A 161 -1.49 3.64 -9.73
C PRO A 161 -1.96 2.39 -8.96
N GLY A 162 -1.08 1.40 -8.93
CA GLY A 162 -1.16 0.20 -8.10
C GLY A 162 -0.38 0.37 -6.80
N PHE A 163 0.56 -0.54 -6.55
CA PHE A 163 1.41 -0.52 -5.36
C PHE A 163 2.45 0.61 -5.35
N ALA A 164 2.72 1.19 -4.17
CA ALA A 164 3.86 2.06 -3.95
C ALA A 164 4.71 1.58 -2.77
N VAL A 165 6.04 1.61 -2.92
CA VAL A 165 7.00 1.14 -1.90
C VAL A 165 8.11 2.17 -1.73
N PRO A 166 8.37 2.65 -0.48
CA PRO A 166 9.51 3.52 -0.21
C PRO A 166 10.81 2.70 -0.21
N PHE A 167 11.88 3.28 -0.74
CA PHE A 167 13.20 2.65 -0.76
C PHE A 167 14.34 3.67 -0.79
N TYR A 168 15.54 3.20 -0.45
CA TYR A 168 16.77 3.96 -0.57
C TYR A 168 17.61 3.30 -1.67
N PRO A 169 18.01 4.02 -2.74
CA PRO A 169 18.79 3.44 -3.83
C PRO A 169 20.11 2.83 -3.37
N SER A 170 20.70 3.32 -2.28
CA SER A 170 21.90 2.73 -1.69
C SER A 170 21.62 2.31 -0.25
N GLU A 171 22.02 1.08 0.09
CA GLU A 171 21.89 0.56 1.46
C GLU A 171 22.78 1.32 2.45
N VAL A 172 23.94 1.79 1.96
CA VAL A 172 24.94 2.51 2.75
C VAL A 172 24.49 3.94 3.06
N ASN A 173 23.72 4.57 2.16
CA ASN A 173 23.25 5.95 2.27
C ASN A 173 21.72 6.02 2.40
N SER A 174 21.19 5.41 3.45
CA SER A 174 19.75 5.33 3.77
C SER A 174 19.24 6.48 4.65
N THR A 175 19.84 7.66 4.53
CA THR A 175 19.48 8.85 5.34
C THR A 175 18.60 9.82 4.57
N GLY A 176 17.66 10.47 5.25
CA GLY A 176 16.77 11.47 4.66
C GLY A 176 15.52 10.84 4.04
N LYS A 177 14.93 11.55 3.08
CA LYS A 177 13.68 11.14 2.44
C LYS A 177 13.89 9.95 1.50
N PRO A 178 13.04 8.91 1.57
CA PRO A 178 13.13 7.79 0.64
C PRO A 178 12.64 8.18 -0.75
N SER A 179 13.19 7.51 -1.76
CA SER A 179 12.56 7.41 -3.08
C SER A 179 11.38 6.46 -3.02
N ILE A 180 10.49 6.50 -4.01
CA ILE A 180 9.29 5.65 -4.03
C ILE A 180 9.21 4.93 -5.37
N LEU A 181 9.12 3.61 -5.34
CA LEU A 181 8.70 2.84 -6.51
C LEU A 181 7.19 2.81 -6.59
N VAL A 182 6.66 3.09 -7.78
CA VAL A 182 5.22 3.10 -8.03
C VAL A 182 4.91 2.21 -9.22
N SER A 183 4.01 1.25 -9.00
CA SER A 183 3.40 0.47 -10.07
C SER A 183 2.34 1.33 -10.73
N GLY A 184 2.45 1.51 -12.04
CA GLY A 184 1.39 2.10 -12.82
C GLY A 184 0.23 1.12 -13.10
N TYR A 185 0.36 -0.14 -12.68
CA TYR A 185 -0.68 -1.17 -12.79
C TYR A 185 -1.28 -1.23 -14.21
N ASP A 186 -2.54 -0.83 -14.39
CA ASP A 186 -3.22 -0.83 -15.70
C ASP A 186 -2.72 0.24 -16.69
N ASP A 187 -1.86 1.19 -16.27
CA ASP A 187 -1.24 2.14 -17.20
C ASP A 187 -0.03 1.59 -17.96
N GLY A 188 0.50 0.44 -17.53
CA GLY A 188 1.63 -0.26 -18.15
C GLY A 188 3.02 0.32 -17.91
N HIS A 189 3.16 1.30 -17.02
CA HIS A 189 4.43 1.93 -16.67
C HIS A 189 4.86 1.59 -15.24
N ALA A 190 6.14 1.73 -14.98
CA ALA A 190 6.68 1.75 -13.63
C ALA A 190 7.48 3.03 -13.42
N TYR A 191 7.32 3.61 -12.23
CA TYR A 191 7.83 4.93 -11.92
C TYR A 191 8.71 4.90 -10.67
N ILE A 192 9.70 5.78 -10.66
CA ILE A 192 10.39 6.23 -9.46
C ILE A 192 9.92 7.65 -9.16
N LEU A 193 9.50 7.90 -7.92
CA LEU A 193 9.35 9.25 -7.37
C LEU A 193 10.59 9.56 -6.54
N SER A 194 11.37 10.55 -6.95
CA SER A 194 12.57 11.00 -6.24
C SER A 194 12.26 12.28 -5.46
N PRO A 195 12.68 12.43 -4.19
CA PRO A 195 12.50 13.68 -3.46
C PRO A 195 13.18 14.83 -4.22
N ALA A 196 12.43 15.89 -4.55
CA ALA A 196 13.03 17.07 -5.20
C ALA A 196 13.89 17.90 -4.22
N SER A 197 13.70 17.67 -2.93
CA SER A 197 14.41 18.29 -1.82
C SER A 197 14.46 17.31 -0.65
N GLN A 198 15.53 17.42 0.15
CA GLN A 198 15.72 16.68 1.41
C GLN A 198 15.20 17.45 2.64
N SER A 199 14.59 18.63 2.45
CA SER A 199 13.89 19.34 3.52
C SER A 199 12.64 18.57 3.95
N SER A 200 12.45 18.36 5.25
CA SER A 200 11.26 17.67 5.79
C SER A 200 9.95 18.44 5.63
N THR A 201 10.02 19.72 5.30
CA THR A 201 8.84 20.56 5.02
C THR A 201 8.50 20.62 3.54
N ASP A 202 9.38 20.10 2.68
CA ASP A 202 9.18 20.06 1.25
C ASP A 202 8.68 18.67 0.83
N TRP A 203 7.40 18.58 0.48
CA TRP A 203 6.75 17.34 0.08
C TRP A 203 6.82 17.06 -1.43
N SER A 204 7.59 17.84 -2.19
CA SER A 204 7.68 17.65 -3.64
C SER A 204 8.54 16.45 -4.03
N TYR A 205 8.07 15.74 -5.05
CA TYR A 205 8.72 14.60 -5.67
C TYR A 205 8.73 14.76 -7.19
N GLU A 206 9.84 14.37 -7.82
CA GLU A 206 9.98 14.27 -9.27
C GLU A 206 9.62 12.85 -9.72
N ARG A 207 8.69 12.72 -10.66
CA ARG A 207 8.28 11.43 -11.23
C ARG A 207 9.06 11.11 -12.49
N THR A 208 9.74 9.98 -12.51
CA THR A 208 10.40 9.43 -13.70
C THR A 208 9.86 8.05 -14.01
N SER A 209 9.45 7.82 -15.27
CA SER A 209 9.14 6.48 -15.76
C SER A 209 10.44 5.79 -16.15
N PHE A 210 10.73 4.64 -15.56
CA PHE A 210 11.91 3.82 -15.93
C PHE A 210 11.53 2.59 -16.76
N HIS A 211 10.24 2.24 -16.77
CA HIS A 211 9.68 1.20 -17.62
C HIS A 211 8.37 1.67 -18.28
N ALA A 212 8.15 1.24 -19.52
CA ALA A 212 6.92 1.46 -20.27
C ALA A 212 6.61 0.21 -21.10
N GLY A 213 5.42 -0.36 -20.92
CA GLY A 213 4.95 -1.56 -21.58
C GLY A 213 3.46 -1.50 -21.90
N HIS A 214 2.93 -2.60 -22.44
CA HIS A 214 1.53 -2.71 -22.88
C HIS A 214 0.67 -3.60 -21.97
N GLY A 215 1.20 -4.05 -20.83
CA GLY A 215 0.55 -4.97 -19.90
C GLY A 215 0.53 -4.44 -18.47
N VAL A 216 -0.15 -5.15 -17.57
CA VAL A 216 -0.29 -4.75 -16.16
C VAL A 216 1.05 -4.87 -15.43
N ILE A 217 1.48 -3.80 -14.77
CA ILE A 217 2.62 -3.87 -13.84
C ILE A 217 2.14 -4.41 -12.50
N GLY A 218 2.78 -5.47 -12.02
CA GLY A 218 2.38 -6.13 -10.79
C GLY A 218 2.72 -5.35 -9.52
N ASN A 219 2.19 -5.85 -8.40
CA ASN A 219 2.32 -5.22 -7.08
C ASN A 219 3.49 -5.79 -6.25
N GLY A 220 4.22 -6.78 -6.76
CA GLY A 220 5.27 -7.51 -6.05
C GLY A 220 6.67 -7.09 -6.45
N PHE A 221 7.00 -5.80 -6.34
CA PHE A 221 8.39 -5.36 -6.50
C PHE A 221 9.28 -6.09 -5.49
N GLN A 222 10.47 -6.48 -5.91
CA GLN A 222 11.53 -6.89 -4.98
C GLN A 222 12.73 -5.98 -5.19
N LEU A 223 13.37 -5.64 -4.08
CA LEU A 223 14.53 -4.79 -4.01
C LEU A 223 15.62 -5.54 -3.24
N GLY A 224 16.87 -5.37 -3.67
CA GLY A 224 18.02 -5.84 -2.92
C GLY A 224 19.31 -5.63 -3.69
N ASP A 225 20.40 -5.42 -2.96
CA ASP A 225 21.76 -5.47 -3.50
C ASP A 225 22.13 -6.95 -3.79
N VAL A 226 21.99 -7.36 -5.06
CA VAL A 226 22.20 -8.75 -5.48
C VAL A 226 23.60 -9.00 -6.03
N ASP A 227 24.37 -7.94 -6.33
CA ASP A 227 25.74 -8.05 -6.83
C ASP A 227 26.83 -7.56 -5.84
N GLY A 228 26.43 -6.94 -4.74
CA GLY A 228 27.26 -6.54 -3.62
C GLY A 228 27.92 -5.17 -3.79
N ASP A 229 27.39 -4.29 -4.63
CA ASP A 229 27.96 -2.96 -4.89
C ASP A 229 27.43 -1.86 -3.93
N GLY A 230 26.46 -2.18 -3.09
CA GLY A 230 25.83 -1.28 -2.13
C GLY A 230 24.68 -0.44 -2.70
N THR A 231 24.27 -0.71 -3.94
CA THR A 231 23.09 -0.18 -4.63
C THR A 231 22.00 -1.26 -4.67
N GLN A 232 20.73 -0.85 -4.64
CA GLN A 232 19.62 -1.80 -4.73
C GLN A 232 19.22 -2.05 -6.19
N GLU A 233 19.21 -3.31 -6.61
CA GLU A 233 18.58 -3.73 -7.86
C GLU A 233 17.06 -3.87 -7.69
N LEU A 234 16.35 -3.60 -8.78
CA LEU A 234 14.89 -3.72 -8.83
C LEU A 234 14.43 -4.88 -9.72
N PHE A 235 13.53 -5.67 -9.16
CA PHE A 235 12.83 -6.75 -9.84
C PHE A 235 11.36 -6.36 -10.07
N LEU A 236 11.01 -6.22 -11.36
CA LEU A 236 9.69 -5.76 -11.80
C LEU A 236 8.83 -6.92 -12.33
N PRO A 237 7.71 -7.28 -11.68
CA PRO A 237 6.77 -8.23 -12.27
C PRO A 237 5.90 -7.55 -13.34
N CYS A 238 6.05 -7.96 -14.60
CA CYS A 238 5.19 -7.51 -15.69
C CYS A 238 4.23 -8.65 -16.11
N TYR A 239 2.92 -8.39 -16.00
CA TYR A 239 1.89 -9.29 -16.51
C TYR A 239 1.51 -8.87 -17.93
N SER A 240 1.21 -9.84 -18.80
CA SER A 240 0.65 -9.61 -20.14
C SER A 240 1.49 -8.75 -21.11
N GLU A 241 2.80 -8.65 -20.92
CA GLU A 241 3.69 -8.09 -21.96
C GLU A 241 3.80 -8.97 -23.22
N GLY A 242 3.21 -10.17 -23.21
CA GLY A 242 3.09 -11.05 -24.37
C GLY A 242 1.75 -10.90 -25.08
N ALA A 243 1.67 -10.03 -26.09
CA ALA A 243 0.58 -10.05 -27.06
C ALA A 243 1.09 -9.87 -28.50
N GLY A 244 1.81 -10.89 -28.97
CA GLY A 244 1.93 -11.24 -30.38
C GLY A 244 1.84 -12.76 -30.50
N PHE A 245 0.63 -13.33 -30.40
CA PHE A 245 0.31 -14.76 -30.58
C PHE A 245 1.30 -15.78 -29.96
N SER A 246 1.22 -16.02 -28.64
CA SER A 246 1.17 -17.34 -27.98
C SER A 246 1.53 -17.24 -26.49
N LEU A 247 0.62 -17.76 -25.64
CA LEU A 247 0.71 -18.05 -24.20
C LEU A 247 1.09 -16.90 -23.22
N PRO A 248 0.52 -16.88 -21.99
CA PRO A 248 0.82 -15.85 -21.01
C PRO A 248 2.25 -16.03 -20.49
N GLY A 249 3.16 -15.20 -20.99
CA GLY A 249 4.51 -15.05 -20.45
C GLY A 249 4.52 -14.05 -19.31
N HIS A 250 4.93 -14.48 -18.13
CA HIS A 250 5.41 -13.59 -17.07
C HIS A 250 6.84 -13.21 -17.42
N THR A 251 7.11 -11.92 -17.60
CA THR A 251 8.48 -11.43 -17.83
C THR A 251 8.92 -10.69 -16.58
N LEU A 252 9.97 -11.21 -15.93
CA LEU A 252 10.72 -10.48 -14.92
C LEU A 252 11.76 -9.63 -15.66
N ARG A 253 11.73 -8.31 -15.46
CA ARG A 253 12.78 -7.42 -15.98
C ARG A 253 13.69 -7.00 -14.85
N LEU A 254 14.99 -7.11 -15.11
CA LEU A 254 16.06 -6.63 -14.23
C LEU A 254 16.46 -5.23 -14.67
N PHE A 255 16.52 -4.30 -13.73
CA PHE A 255 17.10 -2.98 -13.92
C PHE A 255 18.28 -2.86 -12.93
N ALA A 256 19.43 -2.42 -13.47
CA ALA A 256 20.65 -2.07 -12.74
C ALA A 256 20.97 -0.61 -13.05
#